data_AF-A0A7J8P0H1-F1
#
_entry.id   AF-A0A7J8P0H1-F1
#
_cell.length_a   1.000
_cell.length_b   1.000
_cell.length_c   1.000
_cell.angle_alpha   90.00
_cell.angle_beta   90.00
_cell.angle_gamma   90.00
#
_symmetry.space_group_name_H-M   'P 1'
#
loop_
_entity.id
_entity.type
_entity.pdbx_description
1 polymer ?
#
loop_
_entity_poly.entity_id
_entity_poly.type
_entity_poly.pdbx_seq_one_letter_code
_entity_poly.pdbx_strand_id
1 'polypeptide(L)'
;ENEGKKRDFTKLELKLDHGNRPLWACADGRIFLETFSPLYKQAYDFLIAIAEPVCRPESMHEYNLTPHSLYAAVSVGLETETIISVLNKLSKTKLPKEMIDFIHASTANYGKVKLVLKKNRYFIESPFPEASWLFLVLKKLLQDEVIGRARLVSENAQGSDGFTISKTAGEIESGHSGLLMESELAAAAEEKETHAFEIDPAQVENVKQRCLPNALNYPMLEEYDFRNDSVNPDLDMELKPHAQPRPYQEKSLSKMFGNGRARSGIIVLPCGAGKSLVGVSAASRIKKSCLCLATNAVSVDQWAFQFKLWSTIRDENICRFTSDSKERFRGNAGVVVTTYNMVAFGGKRSEESEKIIEEIRNREWGLLLMDEMHL
;
A
#
# COMPACT_ATOMS: atom_id res chain seq x y z
N GLU A 1 18.44 7.66 34.02
CA GLU A 1 19.63 6.78 34.07
C GLU A 1 19.56 5.54 33.17
N ASN A 2 18.38 4.98 32.84
CA ASN A 2 18.28 3.77 31.99
C ASN A 2 18.37 3.98 30.46
N GLU A 3 18.24 5.21 29.94
CA GLU A 3 18.41 5.46 28.49
C GLU A 3 19.87 5.47 28.04
N GLY A 4 20.80 5.94 28.89
CA GLY A 4 22.22 6.02 28.57
C GLY A 4 22.89 4.66 28.39
N LYS A 5 22.44 3.62 29.12
CA LYS A 5 22.94 2.25 28.97
C LYS A 5 22.41 1.53 27.73
N LYS A 6 21.26 1.94 27.18
CA LYS A 6 20.68 1.35 25.96
C LYS A 6 21.32 1.85 24.65
N ARG A 7 22.14 2.92 24.71
CA ARG A 7 22.79 3.54 23.56
C ARG A 7 24.32 3.37 23.56
N ASP A 8 24.84 2.51 24.43
CA ASP A 8 26.26 2.14 24.40
C ASP A 8 26.48 1.04 23.35
N PHE A 9 27.02 1.45 22.20
CA PHE A 9 27.30 0.57 21.08
C PHE A 9 28.79 0.18 20.98
N THR A 10 29.57 0.35 22.06
CA THR A 10 31.01 0.04 22.09
C THR A 10 31.31 -1.44 21.76
N LYS A 11 30.32 -2.32 21.93
CA LYS A 11 30.43 -3.76 21.63
C LYS A 11 30.23 -4.12 20.15
N LEU A 12 29.89 -3.16 19.29
CA LEU A 12 29.72 -3.43 17.87
C LEU A 12 31.06 -3.74 17.20
N GLU A 13 31.19 -4.94 16.67
CA GLU A 13 32.41 -5.34 15.95
C GLU A 13 32.47 -4.69 14.57
N LEU A 14 33.51 -3.90 14.34
CA LEU A 14 33.79 -3.26 13.06
C LEU A 14 34.33 -4.28 12.06
N LYS A 15 33.84 -4.24 10.82
CA LYS A 15 34.38 -5.07 9.73
C LYS A 15 35.68 -4.49 9.20
N LEU A 16 36.56 -5.34 8.68
CA LEU A 16 37.86 -4.91 8.14
C LEU A 16 37.73 -3.88 6.99
N ASP A 17 36.67 -3.98 6.20
CA ASP A 17 36.37 -3.09 5.06
C ASP A 17 35.36 -1.99 5.39
N HIS A 18 35.25 -1.59 6.66
CA HIS A 18 34.30 -0.58 7.12
C HIS A 18 34.43 0.77 6.38
N GLY A 19 35.62 1.13 5.91
CA GLY A 19 35.84 2.39 5.17
C GLY A 19 35.02 2.48 3.87
N ASN A 20 34.67 1.34 3.27
CA ASN A 20 33.98 1.27 1.98
C ASN A 20 32.45 1.10 2.10
N ARG A 21 31.92 1.07 3.33
CA ARG A 21 30.52 0.75 3.60
C ARG A 21 29.78 1.99 4.12
N PRO A 22 28.55 2.30 3.69
CA PRO A 22 27.90 3.56 4.04
C PRO A 22 27.07 3.54 5.32
N LEU A 23 26.78 2.38 5.91
CA LEU A 23 25.79 2.25 7.01
C LEU A 23 26.40 1.91 8.36
N TRP A 24 25.78 2.44 9.42
CA TRP A 24 25.92 1.94 10.78
C TRP A 24 24.58 1.38 11.24
N ALA A 25 24.54 0.08 11.54
CA ALA A 25 23.33 -0.58 12.05
C ALA A 25 23.46 -0.81 13.56
N CYS A 26 22.57 -0.18 14.34
CA CYS A 26 22.57 -0.23 15.80
C CYS A 26 21.57 -1.27 16.32
N ALA A 27 21.81 -1.79 17.53
CA ALA A 27 20.98 -2.87 18.08
C ALA A 27 19.54 -2.43 18.41
N ASP A 28 19.31 -1.13 18.59
CA ASP A 28 18.00 -0.53 18.88
C ASP A 28 17.15 -0.27 17.63
N GLY A 29 17.60 -0.72 16.44
CA GLY A 29 16.88 -0.55 15.17
C GLY A 29 17.24 0.74 14.43
N ARG A 30 18.07 1.62 15.00
CA ARG A 30 18.55 2.81 14.30
C ARG A 30 19.58 2.46 13.24
N ILE A 31 19.52 3.19 12.13
CA ILE A 31 20.47 3.09 11.04
C ILE A 31 20.97 4.48 10.69
N PHE A 32 22.29 4.67 10.71
CA PHE A 32 22.91 5.90 10.21
C PHE A 32 23.49 5.66 8.81
N LEU A 33 23.20 6.56 7.89
CA LEU A 33 23.67 6.52 6.50
C LEU A 33 24.58 7.71 6.21
N GLU A 34 25.81 7.42 5.79
CA GLU A 34 26.79 8.42 5.35
C GLU A 34 26.50 8.86 3.91
N THR A 35 26.25 10.15 3.69
CA THR A 35 25.88 10.70 2.37
C THR A 35 27.08 10.86 1.43
N PHE A 36 28.28 10.95 1.98
CA PHE A 36 29.54 11.13 1.26
C PHE A 36 30.14 9.82 0.71
N SER A 37 29.53 8.68 1.00
CA SER A 37 30.00 7.39 0.47
C SER A 37 29.64 7.23 -1.02
N PRO A 38 30.51 6.64 -1.86
CA PRO A 38 30.19 6.30 -3.25
C PRO A 38 28.96 5.37 -3.39
N LEU A 39 28.68 4.57 -2.35
CA LEU A 39 27.54 3.65 -2.31
C LEU A 39 26.25 4.28 -1.75
N TYR A 40 26.26 5.59 -1.47
CA TYR A 40 25.12 6.31 -0.88
C TYR A 40 23.82 6.06 -1.65
N LYS A 41 23.83 6.19 -2.99
CA LYS A 41 22.61 6.05 -3.80
C LYS A 41 21.95 4.69 -3.63
N GLN A 42 22.74 3.61 -3.64
CA GLN A 42 22.26 2.24 -3.46
C GLN A 42 21.71 2.03 -2.04
N ALA A 43 22.44 2.51 -1.04
CA ALA A 43 22.02 2.39 0.36
C ALA A 43 20.77 3.23 0.66
N TYR A 44 20.68 4.44 0.10
CA TYR A 44 19.51 5.31 0.19
C TYR A 44 18.27 4.65 -0.41
N ASP A 45 18.38 4.14 -1.65
CA ASP A 45 17.26 3.49 -2.33
C ASP A 45 16.77 2.25 -1.58
N PHE A 46 17.70 1.51 -0.97
CA PHE A 46 17.38 0.36 -0.12
C PHE A 46 16.71 0.78 1.20
N LEU A 47 17.25 1.76 1.93
CA LEU A 47 16.65 2.23 3.20
C LEU A 47 15.26 2.82 3.01
N ILE A 48 14.99 3.52 1.90
CA ILE A 48 13.65 4.02 1.55
C ILE A 48 12.63 2.88 1.35
N ALA A 49 13.07 1.65 1.13
CA ALA A 49 12.19 0.49 1.05
C ALA A 49 11.94 -0.18 2.41
N ILE A 50 12.89 -0.11 3.35
CA ILE A 50 12.88 -0.95 4.56
C ILE A 50 12.79 -0.19 5.88
N ALA A 51 13.02 1.12 5.90
CA ALA A 51 13.14 1.92 7.11
C ALA A 51 12.41 3.26 6.98
N GLU A 52 11.99 3.81 8.12
CA GLU A 52 11.41 5.15 8.20
C GLU A 52 12.51 6.20 8.40
N PRO A 53 12.51 7.32 7.65
CA PRO A 53 13.47 8.40 7.86
C PRO A 53 13.14 9.18 9.14
N VAL A 54 14.16 9.42 9.98
CA VAL A 54 14.06 10.25 11.19
C VAL A 54 14.59 11.66 10.90
N CYS A 55 15.83 11.76 10.39
CA CYS A 55 16.42 13.03 9.98
C CYS A 55 17.35 12.86 8.78
N ARG A 56 17.49 13.92 7.96
CA ARG A 56 18.30 13.93 6.73
C ARG A 56 19.13 15.21 6.59
N PRO A 57 20.12 15.46 7.47
CA PRO A 57 21.07 16.56 7.31
C PRO A 57 22.11 16.23 6.23
N GLU A 58 22.93 17.21 5.86
CA GLU A 58 23.83 17.14 4.69
C GLU A 58 24.79 15.93 4.70
N SER A 59 25.36 15.57 5.85
CA SER A 59 26.45 14.59 5.93
C SER A 59 26.04 13.19 6.41
N MET A 60 25.00 13.08 7.24
CA MET A 60 24.63 11.81 7.88
C MET A 60 23.12 11.73 8.13
N HIS A 61 22.44 10.80 7.48
CA HIS A 61 21.02 10.57 7.69
C HIS A 61 20.78 9.57 8.81
N GLU A 62 19.67 9.73 9.54
CA GLU A 62 19.18 8.77 10.53
C GLU A 62 17.86 8.16 10.04
N TYR A 63 17.80 6.84 10.09
CA TYR A 63 16.62 6.03 9.80
C TYR A 63 16.33 5.13 10.98
N ASN A 64 15.08 4.68 11.08
CA ASN A 64 14.64 3.76 12.11
C ASN A 64 13.92 2.56 11.48
N LEU A 65 14.33 1.36 11.88
CA LEU A 65 13.58 0.15 11.57
C LEU A 65 12.39 0.05 12.51
N THR A 66 11.21 0.08 11.92
CA THR A 66 9.95 -0.13 12.62
C THR A 66 9.30 -1.41 12.10
N PRO A 67 8.39 -2.02 12.86
CA PRO A 67 7.63 -3.14 12.33
C PRO A 67 6.89 -2.72 11.05
N HIS A 68 6.22 -1.55 11.05
CA HIS A 68 5.48 -1.02 9.90
C HIS A 68 6.32 -0.84 8.62
N SER A 69 7.56 -0.34 8.73
CA SER A 69 8.45 -0.19 7.58
C SER A 69 8.91 -1.53 7.00
N LEU A 70 9.21 -2.52 7.85
CA LEU A 70 9.52 -3.88 7.41
C LEU A 70 8.30 -4.56 6.76
N TYR A 71 7.09 -4.27 7.23
CA TYR A 71 5.85 -4.77 6.62
C TYR A 71 5.65 -4.22 5.21
N ALA A 72 5.90 -2.92 5.04
CA ALA A 72 5.87 -2.29 3.72
C ALA A 72 6.93 -2.90 2.78
N ALA A 73 8.14 -3.19 3.29
CA ALA A 73 9.20 -3.83 2.53
C ALA A 73 8.81 -5.21 1.99
N VAL A 74 8.30 -6.08 2.86
CA VAL A 74 7.85 -7.43 2.47
C VAL A 74 6.68 -7.36 1.50
N SER A 75 5.78 -6.38 1.68
CA SER A 75 4.66 -6.17 0.75
C SER A 75 5.14 -5.82 -0.66
N VAL A 76 6.23 -5.07 -0.80
CA VAL A 76 6.86 -4.77 -2.10
C VAL A 76 7.53 -6.01 -2.72
N GLY A 77 7.70 -7.10 -1.96
CA GLY A 77 8.29 -8.35 -2.42
C GLY A 77 9.73 -8.56 -1.98
N LEU A 78 10.23 -7.79 -1.02
CA LEU A 78 11.56 -8.02 -0.46
C LEU A 78 11.54 -9.20 0.52
N GLU A 79 12.35 -10.21 0.24
CA GLU A 79 12.52 -11.37 1.11
C GLU A 79 13.34 -11.02 2.37
N THR A 80 13.00 -11.66 3.49
CA THR A 80 13.67 -11.47 4.79
C THR A 80 15.19 -11.66 4.69
N GLU A 81 15.63 -12.75 4.06
CA GLU A 81 17.05 -13.07 3.90
C GLU A 81 17.77 -12.03 3.03
N THR A 82 17.08 -11.51 2.01
CA THR A 82 17.61 -10.46 1.14
C THR A 82 17.80 -9.17 1.93
N ILE A 83 16.85 -8.79 2.80
CA ILE A 83 16.97 -7.60 3.66
C ILE A 83 18.20 -7.73 4.58
N ILE A 84 18.36 -8.87 5.25
CA ILE A 84 19.48 -9.12 6.17
C ILE A 84 20.81 -9.14 5.42
N SER A 85 20.86 -9.81 4.26
CA SER A 85 22.05 -9.92 3.41
C SER A 85 22.52 -8.55 2.92
N VAL A 86 21.59 -7.71 2.42
CA VAL A 86 21.91 -6.36 1.93
C VAL A 86 22.31 -5.43 3.08
N LEU A 87 21.59 -5.45 4.21
CA LEU A 87 22.00 -4.71 5.41
C LEU A 87 23.41 -5.11 5.87
N ASN A 88 23.72 -6.40 5.88
CA ASN A 88 25.04 -6.87 6.28
C ASN A 88 26.12 -6.47 5.25
N LYS A 89 25.79 -6.43 3.96
CA LYS A 89 26.70 -5.93 2.90
C LYS A 89 26.94 -4.43 2.99
N LEU A 90 25.98 -3.64 3.42
CA LEU A 90 26.10 -2.18 3.48
C LEU A 90 26.56 -1.67 4.87
N SER A 91 26.48 -2.47 5.92
CA SER A 91 26.85 -2.09 7.29
C SER A 91 28.34 -2.21 7.58
N LYS A 92 28.93 -1.14 8.12
CA LYS A 92 30.29 -1.05 8.66
C LYS A 92 30.54 -2.03 9.80
N THR A 93 29.52 -2.26 10.63
CA THR A 93 29.56 -3.18 11.76
C THR A 93 28.92 -4.52 11.39
N LYS A 94 29.28 -5.57 12.12
CA LYS A 94 28.49 -6.80 12.10
C LYS A 94 27.09 -6.50 12.62
N LEU A 95 26.07 -7.06 11.96
CA LEU A 95 24.69 -6.85 12.38
C LEU A 95 24.46 -7.47 13.77
N PRO A 96 23.88 -6.72 14.72
CA PRO A 96 23.51 -7.26 16.02
C PRO A 96 22.46 -8.37 15.87
N LYS A 97 22.57 -9.42 16.70
CA LYS A 97 21.58 -10.51 16.73
C LYS A 97 20.18 -9.98 17.02
N GLU A 98 20.06 -9.03 17.94
CA GLU A 98 18.80 -8.37 18.30
C GLU A 98 18.08 -7.76 17.08
N MET A 99 18.83 -7.14 16.16
CA MET A 99 18.27 -6.58 14.93
C MET A 99 17.85 -7.68 13.95
N ILE A 100 18.64 -8.75 13.82
CA ILE A 100 18.30 -9.90 12.96
C ILE A 100 17.04 -10.59 13.46
N ASP A 101 16.98 -10.86 14.76
CA ASP A 101 15.82 -11.48 15.43
C ASP A 101 14.58 -10.60 15.29
N PHE A 102 14.73 -9.27 15.43
CA PHE A 102 13.67 -8.31 15.19
C PHE A 102 13.16 -8.33 13.74
N ILE A 103 14.06 -8.40 12.76
CA ILE A 103 13.70 -8.48 11.34
C ILE A 103 12.94 -9.79 11.08
N HIS A 104 13.46 -10.95 11.52
CA HIS A 104 12.76 -12.22 11.35
C HIS A 104 11.39 -12.24 12.02
N ALA A 105 11.29 -11.78 13.27
CA ALA A 105 10.03 -11.74 13.99
C ALA A 105 9.01 -10.82 13.31
N SER A 106 9.47 -9.71 12.74
CA SER A 106 8.63 -8.74 12.05
C SER A 106 8.23 -9.21 10.65
N THR A 107 9.08 -9.90 9.90
CA THR A 107 8.76 -10.29 8.52
C THR A 107 8.11 -11.67 8.41
N ALA A 108 8.26 -12.55 9.41
CA ALA A 108 7.81 -13.94 9.34
C ALA A 108 6.31 -14.10 9.06
N ASN A 109 5.46 -13.21 9.57
CA ASN A 109 4.00 -13.36 9.41
C ASN A 109 3.39 -12.46 8.33
N TYR A 110 4.19 -11.57 7.73
CA TYR A 110 3.72 -10.53 6.83
C TYR A 110 3.74 -10.99 5.37
N GLY A 111 2.84 -10.43 4.56
CA GLY A 111 2.68 -10.81 3.15
C GLY A 111 2.04 -12.19 2.94
N LYS A 112 1.67 -12.89 4.02
CA LYS A 112 1.03 -14.21 3.98
C LYS A 112 -0.47 -14.14 3.75
N VAL A 113 -1.11 -13.02 4.06
CA VAL A 113 -2.56 -12.87 3.94
C VAL A 113 -2.85 -11.58 3.19
N LYS A 114 -3.67 -11.69 2.15
CA LYS A 114 -4.15 -10.57 1.34
C LYS A 114 -5.65 -10.49 1.44
N LEU A 115 -6.17 -9.30 1.71
CA LEU A 115 -7.59 -8.99 1.58
C LEU A 115 -7.79 -8.34 0.21
N VAL A 116 -8.44 -9.06 -0.70
CA VAL A 116 -8.56 -8.68 -2.10
C VAL A 116 -10.00 -8.36 -2.43
N LEU A 117 -10.26 -7.14 -2.89
CA LEU A 117 -11.56 -6.72 -3.39
C LEU A 117 -11.65 -7.05 -4.88
N LYS A 118 -12.58 -7.95 -5.25
CA LYS A 118 -12.87 -8.36 -6.63
C LYS A 118 -14.37 -8.28 -6.91
N LYS A 119 -14.79 -7.49 -7.89
CA LYS A 119 -16.21 -7.39 -8.30
C LYS A 119 -17.15 -7.15 -7.11
N ASN A 120 -16.78 -6.18 -6.26
CA ASN A 120 -17.45 -5.82 -5.00
C ASN A 120 -17.59 -6.94 -3.96
N ARG A 121 -16.73 -7.97 -4.02
CA ARG A 121 -16.66 -9.06 -3.05
C ARG A 121 -15.26 -9.13 -2.43
N TYR A 122 -15.23 -9.42 -1.13
CA TYR A 122 -14.00 -9.47 -0.35
C TYR A 122 -13.51 -10.91 -0.25
N PHE A 123 -12.29 -11.15 -0.72
CA PHE A 123 -11.63 -12.44 -0.67
C PHE A 123 -10.40 -12.36 0.22
N ILE A 124 -10.20 -13.37 1.05
CA ILE A 124 -8.94 -13.57 1.75
C ILE A 124 -8.12 -14.56 0.93
N GLU A 125 -7.02 -14.07 0.35
CA GLU A 125 -6.11 -14.83 -0.50
C GLU A 125 -4.75 -15.00 0.18
N SER A 126 -4.04 -16.04 -0.22
CA SER A 126 -2.63 -16.17 0.09
C SER A 126 -1.80 -16.43 -1.18
N PRO A 127 -0.66 -15.74 -1.36
CA PRO A 127 0.13 -15.82 -2.59
C PRO A 127 1.05 -17.05 -2.69
N PHE A 128 1.05 -17.97 -1.72
CA PHE A 128 1.93 -19.14 -1.71
C PHE A 128 1.18 -20.45 -2.05
N PRO A 129 1.76 -21.33 -2.90
CA PRO A 129 1.09 -22.55 -3.38
C PRO A 129 0.94 -23.66 -2.33
N GLU A 130 0.10 -24.64 -2.66
CA GLU A 130 -0.53 -25.68 -1.82
C GLU A 130 0.42 -26.50 -0.92
N ALA A 131 1.69 -26.67 -1.30
CA ALA A 131 2.55 -27.73 -0.76
C ALA A 131 3.33 -27.40 0.54
N SER A 132 3.16 -26.25 1.20
CA SER A 132 3.94 -25.96 2.43
C SER A 132 3.34 -24.91 3.36
N TRP A 133 3.23 -25.26 4.65
CA TRP A 133 3.04 -24.45 5.87
C TRP A 133 1.91 -23.39 5.91
N LEU A 134 1.28 -23.06 4.79
CA LEU A 134 0.49 -21.82 4.63
C LEU A 134 -0.97 -22.06 4.21
N PHE A 135 -1.30 -23.23 3.67
CA PHE A 135 -2.64 -23.81 3.83
C PHE A 135 -3.05 -23.87 5.32
N LEU A 136 -2.08 -24.08 6.22
CA LEU A 136 -2.29 -23.99 7.67
C LEU A 136 -2.59 -22.56 8.13
N VAL A 137 -2.13 -21.50 7.44
CA VAL A 137 -2.45 -20.12 7.81
C VAL A 137 -3.91 -19.83 7.52
N LEU A 138 -4.40 -20.13 6.30
CA LEU A 138 -5.82 -19.96 5.98
C LEU A 138 -6.70 -20.87 6.86
N LYS A 139 -6.30 -22.13 7.10
CA LYS A 139 -7.02 -23.01 8.05
C LYS A 139 -6.99 -22.47 9.48
N LYS A 140 -5.87 -21.92 9.95
CA LYS A 140 -5.74 -21.30 11.27
C LYS A 140 -6.59 -20.04 11.41
N LEU A 141 -6.70 -19.23 10.35
CA LEU A 141 -7.63 -18.11 10.31
C LEU A 141 -9.08 -18.59 10.41
N LEU A 142 -9.44 -19.66 9.68
CA LEU A 142 -10.79 -20.23 9.72
C LEU A 142 -11.13 -20.95 11.04
N GLN A 143 -10.12 -21.33 11.83
CA GLN A 143 -10.33 -21.85 13.19
C GLN A 143 -10.73 -20.74 14.18
N ASP A 144 -10.46 -19.46 13.88
CA ASP A 144 -10.94 -18.36 14.72
C ASP A 144 -12.45 -18.17 14.54
N GLU A 145 -13.18 -18.08 15.64
CA GLU A 145 -14.65 -18.00 15.63
C GLU A 145 -15.20 -16.76 14.93
N VAL A 146 -14.46 -15.65 14.90
CA VAL A 146 -14.92 -14.42 14.24
C VAL A 146 -14.77 -14.55 12.73
N ILE A 147 -13.61 -15.02 12.27
CA ILE A 147 -13.31 -15.19 10.85
C ILE A 147 -14.13 -16.34 10.25
N GLY A 148 -14.27 -17.45 10.98
CA GLY A 148 -15.09 -18.58 10.57
C GLY A 148 -16.56 -18.22 10.35
N ARG A 149 -17.12 -17.34 11.21
CA ARG A 149 -18.50 -16.83 11.07
C ARG A 149 -18.65 -15.82 9.93
N ALA A 150 -17.60 -15.07 9.63
CA ALA A 150 -17.61 -14.09 8.53
C ALA A 150 -17.51 -14.74 7.14
N ARG A 151 -17.15 -16.03 7.06
CA ARG A 151 -16.99 -16.74 5.78
C ARG A 151 -18.33 -16.93 5.09
N LEU A 152 -18.39 -16.54 3.82
CA LEU A 152 -19.49 -16.88 2.92
C LEU A 152 -19.16 -18.20 2.21
N VAL A 153 -20.06 -19.18 2.32
CA VAL A 153 -19.94 -20.46 1.60
C VAL A 153 -20.66 -20.31 0.26
N SER A 154 -19.90 -20.33 -0.84
CA SER A 154 -20.47 -20.32 -2.18
C SER A 154 -20.89 -21.74 -2.58
N GLU A 155 -22.11 -21.91 -3.11
CA GLU A 155 -22.66 -23.19 -3.57
C GLU A 155 -21.89 -23.82 -4.76
N ASN A 156 -20.95 -23.09 -5.37
CA ASN A 156 -20.16 -23.53 -6.53
C ASN A 156 -18.74 -24.03 -6.20
N ALA A 157 -18.39 -24.26 -4.93
CA ALA A 157 -17.06 -24.75 -4.57
C ALA A 157 -16.90 -26.26 -4.84
N GLN A 158 -16.39 -26.63 -6.03
CA GLN A 158 -16.01 -28.01 -6.39
C GLN A 158 -14.69 -28.49 -5.72
N GLY A 159 -14.53 -28.25 -4.42
CA GLY A 159 -13.41 -28.76 -3.63
C GLY A 159 -13.89 -29.22 -2.26
N SER A 160 -13.46 -30.40 -1.82
CA SER A 160 -13.81 -31.04 -0.53
C SER A 160 -13.69 -30.12 0.71
N ASP A 161 -12.87 -29.06 0.64
CA ASP A 161 -12.57 -28.15 1.76
C ASP A 161 -13.21 -26.74 1.61
N GLY A 162 -14.01 -26.51 0.56
CA GLY A 162 -14.78 -25.27 0.34
C GLY A 162 -13.94 -24.02 -0.02
N PHE A 163 -12.68 -24.18 -0.40
CA PHE A 163 -11.84 -23.10 -0.92
C PHE A 163 -12.03 -22.92 -2.43
N THR A 164 -12.01 -21.68 -2.91
CA THR A 164 -11.96 -21.40 -4.35
C THR A 164 -10.51 -21.33 -4.79
N ILE A 165 -10.13 -22.16 -5.76
CA ILE A 165 -8.81 -22.11 -6.41
C ILE A 165 -8.92 -21.14 -7.58
N SER A 166 -8.24 -19.99 -7.48
CA SER A 166 -8.19 -19.02 -8.58
C SER A 166 -6.88 -19.17 -9.33
N LYS A 167 -6.96 -19.46 -10.63
CA LYS A 167 -5.81 -19.45 -11.55
C LYS A 167 -5.67 -18.04 -12.13
N THR A 168 -4.56 -17.38 -11.84
CA THR A 168 -4.20 -16.09 -12.47
C THR A 168 -3.14 -16.34 -13.54
N ALA A 169 -3.47 -16.09 -14.81
CA ALA A 169 -2.49 -16.02 -15.89
C ALA A 169 -1.74 -14.69 -15.78
N GLY A 170 -0.41 -14.74 -15.69
CA GLY A 170 0.42 -13.54 -15.77
C GLY A 170 0.49 -13.05 -17.21
N GLU A 171 -0.17 -11.93 -17.53
CA GLU A 171 -0.02 -11.27 -18.83
C GLU A 171 1.08 -10.21 -18.78
N ILE A 172 2.02 -10.31 -19.73
CA ILE A 172 3.21 -9.47 -19.87
C ILE A 172 2.82 -8.12 -20.52
N GLU A 173 3.14 -6.99 -19.86
CA GLU A 173 3.11 -5.67 -20.51
C GLU A 173 4.25 -5.58 -21.53
N SER A 174 3.91 -5.70 -22.82
CA SER A 174 4.82 -5.45 -23.95
C SER A 174 5.02 -3.94 -24.16
N GLY A 175 5.92 -3.35 -23.38
CA GLY A 175 6.09 -1.91 -23.43
C GLY A 175 7.32 -1.34 -22.75
N HIS A 176 8.49 -1.99 -22.80
CA HIS A 176 9.78 -1.29 -22.74
C HIS A 176 10.90 -2.17 -23.32
N SER A 177 11.51 -1.70 -24.41
CA SER A 177 12.69 -2.31 -25.02
C SER A 177 13.90 -2.11 -24.09
N GLY A 178 14.50 -3.21 -23.62
CA GLY A 178 15.75 -3.19 -22.86
C GLY A 178 16.01 -4.48 -22.07
N LEU A 179 16.56 -5.50 -22.76
CA LEU A 179 17.31 -6.66 -22.22
C LEU A 179 16.91 -7.16 -20.82
N LEU A 180 15.81 -7.91 -20.73
CA LEU A 180 15.59 -8.86 -19.63
C LEU A 180 16.03 -10.26 -20.09
N MET A 181 16.81 -10.95 -19.25
CA MET A 181 17.27 -12.32 -19.50
C MET A 181 16.07 -13.29 -19.56
N GLU A 182 16.11 -14.26 -20.47
CA GLU A 182 15.11 -15.34 -20.65
C GLU A 182 14.75 -16.07 -19.35
N SER A 183 15.65 -16.06 -18.34
CA SER A 183 15.41 -16.66 -17.03
C SER A 183 14.40 -15.90 -16.15
N GLU A 184 14.23 -14.58 -16.34
CA GLU A 184 13.25 -13.79 -15.56
C GLU A 184 11.82 -13.92 -16.14
N LEU A 185 11.70 -14.12 -17.45
CA LEU A 185 10.43 -14.44 -18.11
C LEU A 185 9.87 -15.80 -17.66
N ALA A 186 10.75 -16.76 -17.38
CA ALA A 186 10.35 -18.08 -16.86
C ALA A 186 9.85 -18.02 -15.40
N ALA A 187 10.40 -17.13 -14.57
CA ALA A 187 9.98 -16.97 -13.17
C ALA A 187 8.65 -16.23 -13.00
N ALA A 188 8.25 -15.42 -13.98
CA ALA A 188 6.97 -14.71 -13.99
C ALA A 188 5.80 -15.56 -14.55
N ALA A 189 6.08 -16.70 -15.18
CA ALA A 189 5.12 -17.61 -15.80
C ALA A 189 4.79 -18.85 -14.94
N GLU A 190 5.10 -18.83 -13.64
CA GLU A 190 4.59 -19.85 -12.72
C GLU A 190 3.09 -19.62 -12.49
N GLU A 191 2.26 -20.57 -12.93
CA GLU A 191 0.84 -20.66 -12.60
C GLU A 191 0.69 -20.79 -11.07
N LYS A 192 0.54 -19.65 -10.37
CA LYS A 192 0.31 -19.66 -8.93
C LYS A 192 -1.16 -19.97 -8.66
N GLU A 193 -1.44 -21.21 -8.31
CA GLU A 193 -2.70 -21.56 -7.68
C GLU A 193 -2.84 -20.80 -6.36
N THR A 194 -3.85 -19.95 -6.27
CA THR A 194 -4.13 -19.15 -5.09
C THR A 194 -5.40 -19.67 -4.42
N HIS A 195 -5.27 -20.11 -3.17
CA HIS A 195 -6.42 -20.48 -2.35
C HIS A 195 -7.05 -19.22 -1.79
N ALA A 196 -8.36 -19.11 -1.96
CA ALA A 196 -9.15 -18.00 -1.48
C ALA A 196 -10.45 -18.47 -0.82
N PHE A 197 -10.96 -17.68 0.12
CA PHE A 197 -12.33 -17.78 0.60
C PHE A 197 -12.97 -16.39 0.67
N GLU A 198 -14.28 -16.34 0.45
CA GLU A 198 -15.07 -15.12 0.47
C GLU A 198 -15.51 -14.79 1.91
N ILE A 199 -15.56 -13.51 2.24
CA ILE A 199 -16.06 -13.02 3.53
C ILE A 199 -17.18 -11.99 3.34
N ASP A 200 -18.06 -11.91 4.33
CA ASP A 200 -19.13 -10.92 4.40
C ASP A 200 -18.54 -9.49 4.48
N PRO A 201 -18.90 -8.58 3.54
CA PRO A 201 -18.50 -7.18 3.57
C PRO A 201 -18.74 -6.49 4.92
N ALA A 202 -19.82 -6.82 5.62
CA ALA A 202 -20.16 -6.21 6.92
C ALA A 202 -19.19 -6.61 8.05
N GLN A 203 -18.46 -7.71 7.88
CA GLN A 203 -17.51 -8.24 8.88
C GLN A 203 -16.05 -7.93 8.55
N VAL A 204 -15.76 -7.27 7.42
CA VAL A 204 -14.39 -6.99 6.97
C VAL A 204 -13.57 -6.28 8.05
N GLU A 205 -14.12 -5.26 8.70
CA GLU A 205 -13.42 -4.52 9.74
C GLU A 205 -13.11 -5.39 10.98
N ASN A 206 -14.05 -6.25 11.37
CA ASN A 206 -13.85 -7.20 12.47
C ASN A 206 -12.74 -8.19 12.14
N VAL A 207 -12.71 -8.71 10.91
CA VAL A 207 -11.66 -9.62 10.44
C VAL A 207 -10.30 -8.90 10.41
N LYS A 208 -10.24 -7.65 9.93
CA LYS A 208 -9.02 -6.81 9.97
C LYS A 208 -8.49 -6.67 11.38
N GLN A 209 -9.33 -6.32 12.35
CA GLN A 209 -8.91 -6.18 13.74
C GLN A 209 -8.37 -7.47 14.35
N ARG A 210 -8.96 -8.63 14.04
CA ARG A 210 -8.49 -9.93 14.54
C ARG A 210 -7.16 -10.37 13.90
N CYS A 211 -6.88 -9.90 12.70
CA CYS A 211 -5.62 -10.15 11.99
C CYS A 211 -4.45 -9.27 12.50
N LEU A 212 -4.70 -8.23 13.31
CA LEU A 212 -3.66 -7.35 13.85
C LEU A 212 -2.66 -8.08 14.77
N PRO A 213 -1.46 -7.50 15.02
CA PRO A 213 -0.43 -8.07 15.88
C PRO A 213 -0.89 -8.44 17.30
N ASN A 214 -1.90 -7.74 17.82
CA ASN A 214 -2.44 -7.95 19.16
C ASN A 214 -3.33 -9.20 19.29
N ALA A 215 -3.62 -9.89 18.17
CA ALA A 215 -4.47 -11.06 18.13
C ALA A 215 -3.80 -12.21 17.36
N LEU A 216 -4.20 -12.47 16.11
CA LEU A 216 -3.67 -13.60 15.33
C LEU A 216 -2.28 -13.34 14.73
N ASN A 217 -1.87 -12.06 14.69
CA ASN A 217 -0.59 -11.61 14.14
C ASN A 217 -0.37 -12.06 12.67
N TYR A 218 -1.43 -11.92 11.86
CA TYR A 218 -1.42 -12.14 10.41
C TYR A 218 -2.11 -10.97 9.70
N PRO A 219 -1.53 -9.77 9.75
CA PRO A 219 -2.17 -8.61 9.19
C PRO A 219 -2.29 -8.72 7.68
N MET A 220 -3.41 -8.21 7.20
CA MET A 220 -3.82 -8.38 5.83
C MET A 220 -3.35 -7.22 4.97
N LEU A 221 -2.82 -7.54 3.79
CA LEU A 221 -2.54 -6.55 2.77
C LEU A 221 -3.78 -6.31 1.92
N GLU A 222 -4.23 -5.07 1.88
CA GLU A 222 -5.42 -4.67 1.13
C GLU A 222 -5.06 -4.40 -0.33
N GLU A 223 -5.65 -5.19 -1.22
CA GLU A 223 -5.50 -5.06 -2.67
C GLU A 223 -6.88 -4.90 -3.33
N TYR A 224 -6.95 -4.03 -4.33
CA TYR A 224 -8.11 -3.86 -5.19
C TYR A 224 -7.77 -4.27 -6.62
N ASP A 225 -8.51 -5.25 -7.14
CA ASP A 225 -8.40 -5.70 -8.53
C ASP A 225 -9.26 -4.82 -9.45
N PHE A 226 -8.79 -3.60 -9.66
CA PHE A 226 -9.51 -2.61 -10.48
C PHE A 226 -9.57 -2.96 -11.97
N ARG A 227 -8.62 -3.77 -12.46
CA ARG A 227 -8.55 -4.18 -13.89
C ARG A 227 -9.66 -5.17 -14.24
N ASN A 228 -9.97 -6.12 -13.35
CA ASN A 228 -10.99 -7.13 -13.57
C ASN A 228 -12.37 -6.76 -12.99
N ASP A 229 -12.50 -5.55 -12.44
CA ASP A 229 -13.75 -5.06 -11.89
C ASP A 229 -14.68 -4.58 -13.02
N SER A 230 -15.61 -5.43 -13.41
CA SER A 230 -16.67 -5.12 -14.37
C SER A 230 -17.96 -4.63 -13.71
N VAL A 231 -18.01 -4.59 -12.38
CA VAL A 231 -19.20 -4.17 -11.62
C VAL A 231 -19.24 -2.66 -11.52
N ASN A 232 -18.11 -2.06 -11.16
CA ASN A 232 -18.00 -0.61 -11.06
C ASN A 232 -17.75 0.01 -12.43
N PRO A 233 -18.52 1.06 -12.82
CA PRO A 233 -18.37 1.71 -14.11
C PRO A 233 -17.01 2.39 -14.23
N ASP A 234 -16.42 2.29 -15.41
CA ASP A 234 -15.17 2.97 -15.75
C ASP A 234 -15.40 4.47 -15.90
N LEU A 235 -14.42 5.24 -15.41
CA LEU A 235 -14.31 6.67 -15.61
C LEU A 235 -13.32 6.91 -16.76
N ASP A 236 -13.83 7.51 -17.84
CA ASP A 236 -13.01 7.96 -18.96
C ASP A 236 -12.13 9.14 -18.53
N MET A 237 -10.91 8.81 -18.10
CA MET A 237 -9.93 9.78 -17.61
C MET A 237 -8.52 9.26 -17.86
N GLU A 238 -7.72 10.09 -18.53
CA GLU A 238 -6.31 9.84 -18.79
C GLU A 238 -5.47 11.04 -18.37
N LEU A 239 -4.20 10.82 -18.09
CA LEU A 239 -3.27 11.93 -17.88
C LEU A 239 -3.00 12.62 -19.21
N LYS A 240 -3.00 13.96 -19.19
CA LYS A 240 -2.62 14.73 -20.37
C LYS A 240 -1.12 14.53 -20.69
N PRO A 241 -0.69 14.65 -21.96
CA PRO A 241 0.70 14.37 -22.35
C PRO A 241 1.77 15.21 -21.62
N HIS A 242 1.42 16.43 -21.18
CA HIS A 242 2.32 17.32 -20.43
C HIS A 242 2.34 17.04 -18.92
N ALA A 243 1.42 16.20 -18.42
CA ALA A 243 1.28 15.83 -17.02
C ALA A 243 2.21 14.67 -16.65
N GLN A 244 3.52 14.84 -16.84
CA GLN A 244 4.50 13.79 -16.58
C GLN A 244 4.94 13.82 -15.10
N PRO A 245 4.69 12.74 -14.34
CA PRO A 245 5.17 12.65 -12.98
C PRO A 245 6.70 12.66 -12.93
N ARG A 246 7.26 13.30 -11.92
CA ARG A 246 8.72 13.30 -11.69
C ARG A 246 9.20 11.92 -11.24
N PRO A 247 10.49 11.57 -11.37
CA PRO A 247 10.98 10.23 -11.03
C PRO A 247 10.63 9.74 -9.61
N TYR A 248 10.62 10.63 -8.61
CA TYR A 248 10.23 10.26 -7.25
C TYR A 248 8.72 10.00 -7.10
N GLN A 249 7.89 10.66 -7.91
CA GLN A 249 6.44 10.46 -7.97
C GLN A 249 6.13 9.12 -8.65
N GLU A 250 6.79 8.82 -9.77
CA GLU A 250 6.68 7.52 -10.43
C GLU A 250 7.08 6.38 -9.50
N LYS A 251 8.20 6.53 -8.77
CA LYS A 251 8.65 5.55 -7.77
C LYS A 251 7.64 5.36 -6.63
N SER A 252 6.86 6.39 -6.28
CA SER A 252 5.77 6.24 -5.29
C SER A 252 4.57 5.49 -5.86
N LEU A 253 4.18 5.80 -7.10
CA LEU A 253 3.08 5.12 -7.80
C LEU A 253 3.42 3.65 -8.08
N SER A 254 4.67 3.34 -8.47
CA SER A 254 5.11 1.97 -8.73
C SER A 254 5.09 1.08 -7.48
N LYS A 255 5.09 1.65 -6.28
CA LYS A 255 4.90 0.90 -5.03
C LYS A 255 3.41 0.67 -4.71
N MET A 256 2.53 1.55 -5.16
CA MET A 256 1.08 1.44 -5.00
C MET A 256 0.47 0.42 -5.97
N PHE A 257 1.00 0.36 -7.20
CA PHE A 257 0.53 -0.56 -8.23
C PHE A 257 1.49 -1.73 -8.41
N GLY A 258 1.01 -2.96 -8.25
CA GLY A 258 1.80 -4.17 -8.44
C GLY A 258 0.95 -5.36 -8.86
N ASN A 259 1.46 -6.20 -9.75
CA ASN A 259 0.78 -7.41 -10.25
C ASN A 259 -0.65 -7.16 -10.77
N GLY A 260 -0.88 -6.01 -11.42
CA GLY A 260 -2.19 -5.62 -11.96
C GLY A 260 -3.23 -5.15 -10.93
N ARG A 261 -2.89 -5.12 -9.64
CA ARG A 261 -3.77 -4.66 -8.54
C ARG A 261 -3.26 -3.35 -7.94
N ALA A 262 -4.17 -2.59 -7.34
CA ALA A 262 -3.84 -1.40 -6.56
C ALA A 262 -3.80 -1.76 -5.07
N ARG A 263 -2.81 -1.25 -4.34
CA ARG A 263 -2.68 -1.46 -2.88
C ARG A 263 -3.16 -0.23 -2.12
N SER A 264 -3.85 -0.47 -1.02
CA SER A 264 -4.12 0.59 -0.04
C SER A 264 -2.84 0.93 0.72
N GLY A 265 -2.61 2.22 0.96
CA GLY A 265 -1.40 2.67 1.65
C GLY A 265 -1.31 4.18 1.77
N ILE A 266 -0.23 4.64 2.42
CA ILE A 266 0.04 6.06 2.67
C ILE A 266 1.27 6.47 1.86
N ILE A 267 1.14 7.54 1.07
CA ILE A 267 2.26 8.15 0.36
C ILE A 267 2.58 9.50 1.02
N VAL A 268 3.78 9.59 1.61
CA VAL A 268 4.23 10.82 2.29
C VAL A 268 5.09 11.66 1.34
N LEU A 269 4.62 12.86 1.03
CA LEU A 269 5.31 13.83 0.17
C LEU A 269 5.39 15.20 0.86
N PRO A 270 6.53 15.91 0.77
CA PRO A 270 6.64 17.25 1.33
C PRO A 270 5.74 18.24 0.59
N CYS A 271 5.42 19.37 1.23
CA CYS A 271 4.64 20.44 0.62
C CYS A 271 5.31 20.93 -0.68
N GLY A 272 4.51 21.14 -1.74
CA GLY A 272 5.02 21.54 -3.05
C GLY A 272 5.68 20.43 -3.88
N ALA A 273 5.78 19.20 -3.38
CA ALA A 273 6.34 18.08 -4.14
C ALA A 273 5.40 17.51 -5.22
N GLY A 274 4.21 18.09 -5.39
CA GLY A 274 3.20 17.65 -6.36
C GLY A 274 2.33 16.50 -5.86
N LYS A 275 1.81 16.59 -4.62
CA LYS A 275 0.91 15.58 -4.02
C LYS A 275 -0.32 15.35 -4.89
N SER A 276 -0.92 16.43 -5.39
CA SER A 276 -2.12 16.37 -6.23
C SER A 276 -1.87 15.66 -7.54
N LEU A 277 -0.71 15.84 -8.18
CA LEU A 277 -0.38 15.12 -9.41
C LEU A 277 -0.31 13.62 -9.17
N VAL A 278 0.29 13.16 -8.06
CA VAL A 278 0.33 11.73 -7.70
C VAL A 278 -1.07 11.17 -7.49
N GLY A 279 -1.96 11.91 -6.80
CA GLY A 279 -3.35 11.52 -6.61
C GLY A 279 -4.12 11.41 -7.93
N VAL A 280 -3.99 12.41 -8.81
CA VAL A 280 -4.61 12.39 -10.14
C VAL A 280 -4.04 11.25 -10.99
N SER A 281 -2.73 11.02 -10.98
CA SER A 281 -2.10 9.89 -11.68
C SER A 281 -2.59 8.53 -11.18
N ALA A 282 -2.78 8.36 -9.86
CA ALA A 282 -3.35 7.14 -9.30
C ALA A 282 -4.79 6.95 -9.77
N ALA A 283 -5.62 8.01 -9.73
CA ALA A 283 -6.98 7.98 -10.22
C ALA A 283 -7.07 7.66 -11.72
N SER A 284 -6.18 8.22 -12.54
CA SER A 284 -6.12 7.98 -13.99
C SER A 284 -5.64 6.58 -14.34
N ARG A 285 -4.90 5.91 -13.45
CA ARG A 285 -4.50 4.51 -13.62
C ARG A 285 -5.59 3.54 -13.19
N ILE A 286 -6.34 3.87 -12.13
CA ILE A 286 -7.45 3.04 -11.63
C ILE A 286 -8.68 3.15 -12.55
N LYS A 287 -8.93 4.33 -13.14
CA LYS A 287 -10.06 4.60 -14.05
C LYS A 287 -11.43 4.22 -13.48
N LYS A 288 -11.61 4.36 -12.16
CA LYS A 288 -12.89 4.18 -11.46
C LYS A 288 -13.30 5.48 -10.75
N SER A 289 -14.50 5.49 -10.18
CA SER A 289 -14.97 6.64 -9.42
C SER A 289 -14.06 6.93 -8.22
N CYS A 290 -13.74 8.20 -8.02
CA CYS A 290 -12.78 8.65 -7.00
C CYS A 290 -13.45 9.61 -6.02
N LEU A 291 -13.32 9.35 -4.73
CA LEU A 291 -13.70 10.27 -3.66
C LEU A 291 -12.44 10.91 -3.09
N CYS A 292 -12.35 12.24 -3.13
CA CYS A 292 -11.23 13.00 -2.60
C CYS A 292 -11.69 13.77 -1.36
N LEU A 293 -11.10 13.46 -0.21
CA LEU A 293 -11.33 14.13 1.07
C LEU A 293 -10.23 15.16 1.30
N ALA A 294 -10.62 16.40 1.52
CA ALA A 294 -9.72 17.51 1.78
C ALA A 294 -10.06 18.21 3.12
N THR A 295 -9.13 19.01 3.61
CA THR A 295 -9.25 19.67 4.93
C THR A 295 -10.27 20.81 4.95
N ASN A 296 -10.36 21.59 3.87
CA ASN A 296 -11.19 22.78 3.79
C ASN A 296 -11.71 23.03 2.36
N ALA A 297 -12.65 23.97 2.21
CA ALA A 297 -13.28 24.29 0.93
C ALA A 297 -12.29 24.80 -0.13
N VAL A 298 -11.26 25.56 0.27
CA VAL A 298 -10.21 26.03 -0.65
C VAL A 298 -9.44 24.85 -1.23
N SER A 299 -9.14 23.85 -0.41
CA SER A 299 -8.45 22.62 -0.83
C SER A 299 -9.33 21.80 -1.77
N VAL A 300 -10.65 21.79 -1.55
CA VAL A 300 -11.61 21.16 -2.47
C VAL A 300 -11.53 21.79 -3.86
N ASP A 301 -11.55 23.13 -3.95
CA ASP A 301 -11.42 23.83 -5.22
C ASP A 301 -10.04 23.60 -5.88
N GLN A 302 -8.97 23.57 -5.09
CA GLN A 302 -7.64 23.24 -5.58
C GLN A 302 -7.61 21.83 -6.19
N TRP A 303 -8.09 20.82 -5.48
CA TRP A 303 -8.13 19.46 -5.99
C TRP A 303 -8.97 19.33 -7.26
N ALA A 304 -10.17 19.92 -7.29
CA ALA A 304 -11.01 19.96 -8.48
C ALA A 304 -10.28 20.59 -9.68
N PHE A 305 -9.57 21.71 -9.45
CA PHE A 305 -8.75 22.34 -10.47
C PHE A 305 -7.58 21.44 -10.92
N GLN A 306 -6.91 20.73 -10.01
CA GLN A 306 -5.80 19.82 -10.37
C GLN A 306 -6.28 18.64 -11.22
N PHE A 307 -7.45 18.05 -10.91
CA PHE A 307 -8.06 17.03 -11.76
C PHE A 307 -8.31 17.54 -13.17
N LYS A 308 -8.89 18.74 -13.30
CA LYS A 308 -9.13 19.39 -14.59
C LYS A 308 -7.83 19.73 -15.34
N LEU A 309 -6.81 20.19 -14.62
CA LEU A 309 -5.53 20.62 -15.19
C LEU A 309 -4.78 19.42 -15.78
N TRP A 310 -4.58 18.36 -14.99
CA TRP A 310 -3.68 17.25 -15.33
C TRP A 310 -4.33 16.09 -16.05
N SER A 311 -5.66 15.94 -15.99
CA SER A 311 -6.37 14.83 -16.63
C SER A 311 -7.33 15.30 -17.72
N THR A 312 -7.75 14.37 -18.58
CA THR A 312 -8.73 14.58 -19.66
C THR A 312 -10.18 14.50 -19.21
N ILE A 313 -10.44 14.39 -17.90
CA ILE A 313 -11.80 14.30 -17.35
C ILE A 313 -12.63 15.53 -17.75
N ARG A 314 -13.90 15.29 -18.05
CA ARG A 314 -14.86 16.37 -18.35
C ARG A 314 -15.27 17.08 -17.07
N ASP A 315 -15.44 18.40 -17.15
CA ASP A 315 -15.85 19.25 -16.01
C ASP A 315 -17.15 18.76 -15.36
N GLU A 316 -18.10 18.24 -16.15
CA GLU A 316 -19.39 17.69 -15.67
C GLU A 316 -19.24 16.44 -14.78
N ASN A 317 -18.09 15.76 -14.84
CA ASN A 317 -17.79 14.57 -14.05
C ASN A 317 -16.95 14.89 -12.81
N ILE A 318 -16.57 16.15 -12.59
CA ILE A 318 -15.95 16.63 -11.35
C ILE A 318 -17.04 17.33 -10.52
N CYS A 319 -17.27 16.86 -9.30
CA CYS A 319 -18.26 17.45 -8.41
C CYS A 319 -17.62 17.94 -7.12
N ARG A 320 -17.85 19.20 -6.79
CA ARG A 320 -17.41 19.80 -5.53
C ARG A 320 -18.55 19.83 -4.54
N PHE A 321 -18.32 19.21 -3.39
CA PHE A 321 -19.28 19.13 -2.31
C PHE A 321 -18.74 19.80 -1.04
N THR A 322 -19.24 20.99 -0.77
CA THR A 322 -18.94 21.81 0.42
C THR A 322 -20.26 22.32 1.02
N SER A 323 -20.20 23.14 2.08
CA SER A 323 -21.39 23.82 2.62
C SER A 323 -22.04 24.75 1.58
N ASP A 324 -21.22 25.37 0.74
CA ASP A 324 -21.62 26.45 -0.16
C ASP A 324 -21.84 25.94 -1.60
N SER A 325 -21.13 24.88 -2.00
CA SER A 325 -21.24 24.23 -3.30
C SER A 325 -21.82 22.83 -3.16
N LYS A 326 -23.00 22.61 -3.74
CA LYS A 326 -23.71 21.30 -3.72
C LYS A 326 -23.83 20.74 -5.13
N GLU A 327 -22.71 20.65 -5.84
CA GLU A 327 -22.70 20.09 -7.19
C GLU A 327 -23.08 18.61 -7.14
N ARG A 328 -24.03 18.22 -8.01
CA ARG A 328 -24.48 16.85 -8.12
C ARG A 328 -23.82 16.16 -9.28
N PHE A 329 -23.49 14.92 -9.01
CA PHE A 329 -22.96 13.99 -9.98
C PHE A 329 -24.04 13.58 -10.99
N ARG A 330 -23.78 13.76 -12.29
CA ARG A 330 -24.76 13.50 -13.37
C ARG A 330 -24.53 12.19 -14.14
N GLY A 331 -23.38 11.55 -13.95
CA GLY A 331 -22.96 10.37 -14.70
C GLY A 331 -23.11 9.05 -13.95
N ASN A 332 -22.53 7.99 -14.50
CA ASN A 332 -22.37 6.70 -13.82
C ASN A 332 -21.01 6.57 -13.13
N ALA A 333 -19.97 7.31 -13.54
CA ALA A 333 -18.65 7.38 -12.89
C ALA A 333 -18.08 8.81 -12.88
N GLY A 334 -17.37 9.18 -11.82
CA GLY A 334 -16.80 10.53 -11.68
C GLY A 334 -15.94 10.75 -10.44
N VAL A 335 -15.52 11.99 -10.26
CA VAL A 335 -14.67 12.43 -9.14
C VAL A 335 -15.48 13.37 -8.25
N VAL A 336 -15.64 13.00 -6.99
CA VAL A 336 -16.24 13.86 -5.98
C VAL A 336 -15.14 14.37 -5.06
N VAL A 337 -15.07 15.67 -4.87
CA VAL A 337 -14.14 16.33 -3.95
C VAL A 337 -14.94 16.98 -2.82
N THR A 338 -14.68 16.58 -1.59
CA THR A 338 -15.43 17.03 -0.40
C THR A 338 -14.49 17.22 0.78
N THR A 339 -15.00 17.77 1.88
CA THR A 339 -14.23 17.92 3.12
C THR A 339 -14.50 16.80 4.13
N TYR A 340 -13.53 16.51 4.99
CA TYR A 340 -13.70 15.56 6.09
C TYR A 340 -14.91 15.88 6.97
N ASN A 341 -15.09 17.17 7.30
CA ASN A 341 -16.21 17.65 8.10
C ASN A 341 -17.55 17.37 7.44
N MET A 342 -17.67 17.55 6.12
CA MET A 342 -18.93 17.28 5.42
C MET A 342 -19.33 15.81 5.52
N VAL A 343 -18.38 14.88 5.47
CA VAL A 343 -18.64 13.43 5.54
C VAL A 343 -18.91 12.97 6.98
N ALA A 344 -18.10 13.43 7.94
CA ALA A 344 -18.14 12.97 9.33
C ALA A 344 -19.23 13.63 10.19
N PHE A 345 -19.77 14.78 9.78
CA PHE A 345 -20.74 15.52 10.59
C PHE A 345 -22.05 14.74 10.81
N GLY A 346 -22.34 14.33 12.05
CA GLY A 346 -23.57 13.61 12.41
C GLY A 346 -24.77 14.49 12.78
N GLY A 347 -24.67 15.81 12.65
CA GLY A 347 -25.73 16.75 13.01
C GLY A 347 -26.79 16.93 11.90
N LYS A 348 -27.81 17.75 12.17
CA LYS A 348 -28.85 18.08 11.18
C LYS A 348 -28.25 18.85 10.00
N ARG A 349 -28.41 18.31 8.79
CA ARG A 349 -28.03 18.95 7.53
C ARG A 349 -29.25 19.49 6.78
N SER A 350 -29.01 20.33 5.79
CA SER A 350 -30.06 20.68 4.82
C SER A 350 -30.52 19.42 4.07
N GLU A 351 -31.79 19.34 3.69
CA GLU A 351 -32.36 18.17 3.00
C GLU A 351 -31.57 17.80 1.73
N GLU A 352 -31.11 18.80 0.98
CA GLU A 352 -30.27 18.59 -0.21
C GLU A 352 -28.90 17.98 0.12
N SER A 353 -28.27 18.40 1.22
CA SER A 353 -26.97 17.89 1.63
C SER A 353 -27.07 16.45 2.13
N GLU A 354 -28.18 16.11 2.80
CA GLU A 354 -28.40 14.74 3.27
C GLU A 354 -28.60 13.78 2.11
N LYS A 355 -29.39 14.17 1.10
CA LYS A 355 -29.56 13.40 -0.15
C LYS A 355 -28.23 13.11 -0.85
N ILE A 356 -27.35 14.11 -0.98
CA ILE A 356 -26.03 13.92 -1.62
C ILE A 356 -25.14 12.98 -0.79
N ILE A 357 -25.22 13.05 0.54
CA ILE A 357 -24.40 12.19 1.41
C ILE A 357 -24.90 10.75 1.41
N GLU A 358 -26.21 10.54 1.36
CA GLU A 358 -26.79 9.22 1.13
C GLU A 358 -26.34 8.64 -0.21
N GLU A 359 -26.32 9.44 -1.29
CA GLU A 359 -25.78 9.02 -2.59
C GLU A 359 -24.28 8.66 -2.50
N ILE A 360 -23.47 9.43 -1.77
CA ILE A 360 -22.04 9.13 -1.57
C ILE A 360 -21.83 7.84 -0.77
N ARG A 361 -22.67 7.59 0.26
CA ARG A 361 -22.60 6.40 1.13
C ARG A 361 -23.10 5.12 0.48
N ASN A 362 -24.10 5.22 -0.40
CA ASN A 362 -24.69 4.06 -1.08
C ASN A 362 -23.92 3.65 -2.34
N ARG A 363 -22.81 4.34 -2.64
CA ARG A 363 -22.01 4.16 -3.84
C ARG A 363 -20.65 3.57 -3.48
N GLU A 364 -20.23 2.61 -4.29
CA GLU A 364 -18.87 2.07 -4.21
C GLU A 364 -17.87 2.98 -4.92
N TRP A 365 -16.74 3.20 -4.25
CA TRP A 365 -15.66 4.05 -4.74
C TRP A 365 -14.45 3.18 -5.08
N GLY A 366 -13.89 3.35 -6.28
CA GLY A 366 -12.70 2.61 -6.69
C GLY A 366 -11.40 3.21 -6.16
N LEU A 367 -11.43 4.47 -5.72
CA LEU A 367 -10.31 5.13 -5.04
C LEU A 367 -10.82 6.15 -4.02
N LEU A 368 -10.27 6.10 -2.81
CA LEU A 368 -10.41 7.12 -1.79
C LEU A 368 -9.08 7.85 -1.63
N LEU A 369 -9.03 9.12 -2.04
CA LEU A 369 -7.89 10.01 -1.82
C LEU A 369 -8.14 10.81 -0.54
N MET A 370 -7.19 10.76 0.39
CA MET A 370 -7.29 11.45 1.67
C MET A 370 -6.10 12.40 1.82
N ASP A 371 -6.37 13.70 1.78
CA ASP A 371 -5.35 14.74 1.82
C ASP A 371 -5.06 15.21 3.25
N GLU A 372 -3.78 15.37 3.58
CA GLU A 372 -3.28 15.78 4.91
C GLU A 372 -3.83 14.96 6.10
N MET A 373 -3.82 13.62 5.98
CA MET A 373 -4.28 12.64 6.99
C MET A 373 -3.68 12.73 8.41
N HIS A 374 -2.69 13.58 8.62
CA HIS A 374 -2.09 13.79 9.95
C HIS A 374 -2.85 14.82 10.79
N LEU A 375 -3.80 15.53 10.17
CA LEU A 375 -4.75 16.46 10.78
C LEU A 375 -6.03 15.72 11.16
#